data_AF-A0ABD6S064-F1
#
_entry.id   AF-A0ABD6S064-F1
#
_cell.length_a   1.000
_cell.length_b   1.000
_cell.length_c   1.000
_cell.angle_alpha   90.00
_cell.angle_beta   90.00
_cell.angle_gamma   90.00
#
_symmetry.space_group_name_H-M   'P 1'
#
loop_
_entity.id
_entity.type
_entity.pdbx_description
1 polymer ?
#
loop_
_entity_poly.entity_id
_entity_poly.type
_entity_poly.pdbx_seq_one_letter_code
_entity_poly.pdbx_strand_id
1 'polypeptide(L)'
;SILKEKQVLSSEPKKKGKQTLSQNLWNRFFKYSDRILAFLEHPDIPFDNNQAERDIRMTKVKQKVSGTFRSKKGAESFCQIRSFISTMKKQKQSVLQAISQVLETGTVPW
;
A
#
# COMPACT_ATOMS: atom_id res chain seq x y z
N SER A 1 50.18 -37.20 -9.92
CA SER A 1 49.53 -36.67 -11.13
C SER A 1 48.36 -35.80 -10.71
N ILE A 2 48.58 -34.48 -10.77
CA ILE A 2 47.62 -33.37 -10.95
C ILE A 2 46.35 -33.39 -10.05
N LEU A 3 46.49 -32.77 -8.88
CA LEU A 3 45.39 -32.06 -8.21
C LEU A 3 44.89 -30.97 -9.16
N LYS A 4 43.69 -31.15 -9.72
CA LYS A 4 43.05 -30.13 -10.57
C LYS A 4 42.21 -29.23 -9.68
N GLU A 5 42.82 -28.13 -9.23
CA GLU A 5 42.14 -27.00 -8.61
C GLU A 5 40.92 -26.59 -9.45
N LYS A 6 39.73 -26.66 -8.85
CA LYS A 6 38.53 -26.02 -9.39
C LYS A 6 38.74 -24.51 -9.27
N GLN A 7 39.18 -23.87 -10.34
CA GLN A 7 39.06 -22.42 -10.44
C GLN A 7 37.57 -22.06 -10.42
N VAL A 8 37.12 -21.49 -9.30
CA VAL A 8 35.83 -20.80 -9.20
C VAL A 8 36.00 -19.51 -9.99
N LEU A 9 35.56 -19.54 -11.25
CA LEU A 9 35.49 -18.36 -12.09
C LEU A 9 34.49 -17.38 -11.44
N SER A 10 35.01 -16.39 -10.72
CA SER A 10 34.23 -15.28 -10.17
C SER A 10 33.75 -14.42 -11.33
N SER A 11 32.63 -14.80 -11.95
CA SER A 11 31.98 -13.95 -12.94
C SER A 11 31.36 -12.76 -12.20
N GLU A 12 31.83 -11.55 -12.47
CA GLU A 12 31.21 -10.32 -12.01
C GLU A 12 29.70 -10.34 -12.35
N PRO A 13 28.82 -9.82 -11.46
CA PRO A 13 27.40 -9.83 -11.72
C PRO A 13 27.11 -8.92 -12.93
N LYS A 14 26.87 -9.54 -14.10
CA LYS A 14 26.38 -8.85 -15.29
C LYS A 14 25.17 -8.01 -14.90
N LYS A 15 25.19 -6.71 -15.21
CA LYS A 15 24.05 -5.79 -15.02
C LYS A 15 22.81 -6.43 -15.66
N LYS A 16 21.87 -6.90 -14.83
CA LYS A 16 20.64 -7.53 -15.30
C LYS A 16 19.89 -6.50 -16.16
N GLY A 17 19.60 -6.87 -17.41
CA GLY A 17 18.75 -6.08 -18.29
C GLY A 17 17.36 -5.86 -17.67
N LYS A 18 16.63 -4.85 -18.16
CA LYS A 18 15.26 -4.59 -17.68
C LYS A 18 14.40 -5.84 -17.84
N GLN A 19 13.81 -6.30 -16.74
CA GLN A 19 12.90 -7.44 -16.72
C GLN A 19 11.57 -7.09 -17.40
N THR A 20 10.91 -8.09 -17.99
CA THR A 20 9.57 -7.93 -18.57
C THR A 20 8.53 -7.64 -17.47
N LEU A 21 7.40 -7.03 -17.85
CA LEU A 21 6.29 -6.80 -16.92
C LEU A 21 5.78 -8.10 -16.28
N SER A 22 5.67 -9.17 -17.07
CA SER A 22 5.25 -10.49 -16.57
C SER A 22 6.22 -11.08 -15.56
N GLN A 23 7.53 -10.92 -15.79
CA GLN A 23 8.54 -11.40 -14.84
C GLN A 23 8.50 -10.59 -13.53
N ASN A 24 8.33 -9.27 -13.61
CA ASN A 24 8.19 -8.42 -12.43
C ASN A 24 6.94 -8.79 -11.61
N LEU A 25 5.83 -9.07 -12.31
CA LEU A 25 4.60 -9.53 -11.69
C LEU A 25 4.81 -10.87 -11.00
N TRP A 26 5.37 -11.87 -11.70
CA TRP A 26 5.65 -13.18 -11.12
C TRP A 26 6.55 -13.10 -9.89
N ASN A 27 7.64 -12.32 -9.95
CA ASN A 27 8.52 -12.11 -8.80
C ASN A 27 7.76 -11.52 -7.60
N ARG A 28 6.82 -10.61 -7.85
CA ARG A 28 5.94 -10.03 -6.81
C ARG A 28 4.98 -11.06 -6.24
N PHE A 29 4.34 -11.86 -7.08
CA PHE A 29 3.44 -12.93 -6.65
C PHE A 29 4.18 -13.96 -5.79
N PHE A 30 5.37 -14.38 -6.20
CA PHE A 30 6.19 -15.31 -5.43
C PHE A 30 6.58 -14.70 -4.08
N LYS A 31 7.08 -13.45 -4.09
CA LYS A 31 7.55 -12.75 -2.89
C LYS A 31 6.46 -12.50 -1.84
N TYR A 32 5.21 -12.30 -2.27
CA TYR A 32 4.09 -11.96 -1.39
C TYR A 32 2.96 -12.99 -1.45
N SER A 33 3.30 -14.25 -1.77
CA SER A 33 2.34 -15.34 -1.93
C SER A 33 1.54 -15.60 -0.66
N ASP A 34 2.20 -15.51 0.50
CA ASP A 34 1.62 -15.53 1.84
C ASP A 34 0.46 -14.52 1.99
N ARG A 35 0.67 -13.27 1.56
CA ARG A 35 -0.33 -12.21 1.68
C ARG A 35 -1.43 -12.29 0.64
N ILE A 36 -1.07 -12.68 -0.58
CA ILE A 36 -2.02 -12.78 -1.70
C ILE A 36 -2.99 -13.93 -1.47
N LEU A 37 -2.52 -15.04 -0.89
CA LEU A 37 -3.32 -16.24 -0.66
C LEU A 37 -3.92 -16.32 0.75
N ALA A 38 -3.68 -15.32 1.61
CA ALA A 38 -4.14 -15.32 3.00
C ALA A 38 -5.65 -15.53 3.16
N PHE A 39 -6.47 -15.12 2.19
CA PHE A 39 -7.92 -15.33 2.19
C PHE A 39 -8.34 -16.81 2.13
N LEU A 40 -7.44 -17.72 1.72
CA LEU A 40 -7.70 -19.16 1.72
C LEU A 40 -7.66 -19.75 3.14
N GLU A 41 -6.89 -19.15 4.04
CA GLU A 41 -6.72 -19.61 5.43
C GLU A 41 -7.54 -18.78 6.41
N HIS A 42 -7.77 -17.49 6.11
CA HIS A 42 -8.48 -16.55 6.96
C HIS A 42 -9.74 -16.01 6.25
N PRO A 43 -10.93 -16.52 6.61
CA PRO A 43 -12.20 -16.12 5.98
C PRO A 43 -12.53 -14.63 6.13
N ASP A 44 -11.97 -13.96 7.15
CA ASP A 44 -12.18 -12.53 7.40
C ASP A 44 -11.45 -11.63 6.39
N ILE A 45 -10.49 -12.18 5.65
CA ILE A 45 -9.74 -11.47 4.63
C ILE A 45 -10.45 -11.64 3.29
N PRO A 46 -10.94 -10.56 2.65
CA PRO A 46 -11.54 -10.66 1.33
C PRO A 46 -10.48 -11.06 0.30
N PHE A 47 -10.91 -11.81 -0.73
CA PHE A 47 -10.03 -12.17 -1.86
C PHE A 47 -9.58 -10.93 -2.67
N ASP A 48 -10.35 -9.84 -2.57
CA ASP A 48 -10.12 -8.61 -3.32
C ASP A 48 -9.39 -7.54 -2.49
N ASN A 49 -8.83 -6.56 -3.21
CA ASN A 49 -8.18 -5.40 -2.60
C ASN A 49 -9.04 -4.13 -2.74
N ASN A 50 -10.35 -4.27 -2.92
CA ASN A 50 -11.24 -3.16 -3.26
C ASN A 50 -11.21 -2.06 -2.21
N GLN A 51 -11.03 -2.42 -0.93
CA GLN A 51 -10.99 -1.44 0.14
C GLN A 51 -9.78 -0.51 0.03
N ALA A 52 -8.58 -1.05 -0.19
CA ALA A 52 -7.40 -0.21 -0.36
C ALA A 52 -7.50 0.65 -1.62
N GLU A 53 -8.04 0.11 -2.72
CA GLU A 53 -8.28 0.85 -3.96
C GLU A 53 -9.24 2.02 -3.76
N ARG A 54 -10.35 1.81 -3.03
CA ARG A 54 -11.30 2.87 -2.68
C ARG A 54 -10.64 3.94 -1.81
N ASP A 55 -9.82 3.55 -0.84
CA ASP A 55 -9.13 4.47 0.06
C ASP A 55 -8.14 5.37 -0.72
N ILE A 56 -7.38 4.84 -1.69
CA ILE A 56 -6.45 5.65 -2.51
C ILE A 56 -7.15 6.44 -3.62
N ARG A 57 -8.33 6.01 -4.08
CA ARG A 57 -9.05 6.61 -5.22
C ARG A 57 -9.28 8.10 -5.02
N MET A 58 -9.59 8.53 -3.81
CA MET A 58 -9.87 9.94 -3.55
C MET A 58 -8.66 10.86 -3.72
N THR A 59 -7.45 10.36 -3.48
CA THR A 59 -6.22 11.09 -3.79
C THR A 59 -6.09 11.29 -5.30
N LYS A 60 -6.40 10.26 -6.10
CA LYS A 60 -6.37 10.38 -7.56
C LYS A 60 -7.46 11.28 -8.10
N VAL A 61 -8.67 11.21 -7.53
CA VAL A 61 -9.78 12.12 -7.88
C VAL A 61 -9.41 13.56 -7.56
N LYS A 62 -8.81 13.83 -6.39
CA LYS A 62 -8.31 15.17 -6.05
C LYS A 62 -7.29 15.66 -7.07
N GLN A 63 -6.35 14.79 -7.47
CA GLN A 63 -5.37 15.12 -8.50
C GLN A 63 -6.01 15.43 -9.86
N LYS A 64 -7.01 14.64 -10.26
CA LYS A 64 -7.72 14.81 -11.53
C LYS A 64 -8.51 16.12 -11.58
N VAL A 65 -9.26 16.42 -10.52
CA VAL A 65 -10.22 17.54 -10.49
C VAL A 65 -9.57 18.86 -10.10
N SER A 66 -8.60 18.84 -9.16
CA SER A 66 -8.00 20.05 -8.61
C SER A 66 -6.50 20.18 -8.88
N GLY A 67 -5.91 19.29 -9.67
CA GLY A 67 -4.47 19.25 -9.86
C GLY A 67 -3.73 18.77 -8.60
N THR A 68 -2.44 19.08 -8.52
CA THR A 68 -1.57 18.63 -7.41
C THR A 68 -1.78 19.44 -6.14
N PHE A 69 -1.30 18.91 -5.02
CA PHE A 69 -1.24 19.67 -3.77
C PHE A 69 -0.18 20.78 -3.88
N ARG A 70 -0.51 21.98 -3.40
CA ARG A 70 0.41 23.14 -3.37
C ARG A 70 1.52 23.00 -2.33
N SER A 71 1.34 22.13 -1.34
CA SER A 71 2.33 21.85 -0.30
C SER A 71 2.19 20.42 0.21
N LYS A 72 3.29 19.88 0.75
CA LYS A 72 3.29 18.57 1.42
C LYS A 72 2.31 18.55 2.61
N LYS A 73 2.30 19.62 3.40
CA LYS A 73 1.36 19.79 4.53
C LYS A 73 -0.10 19.67 4.09
N GLY A 74 -0.47 20.28 2.96
CA GLY A 74 -1.83 20.15 2.41
C GLY A 74 -2.19 18.73 1.98
N ALA A 75 -1.21 17.99 1.43
CA ALA A 75 -1.39 16.57 1.10
C ALA A 75 -1.54 15.72 2.37
N GLU A 76 -0.72 15.97 3.39
CA GLU A 76 -0.78 15.27 4.67
C GLU A 76 -2.11 15.53 5.38
N SER A 77 -2.58 16.77 5.47
CA SER A 77 -3.90 17.10 6.04
C SER A 77 -5.04 16.42 5.27
N PHE A 78 -4.97 16.39 3.93
CA PHE A 78 -5.97 15.68 3.12
C PHE A 78 -5.98 14.18 3.47
N CYS A 79 -4.81 13.54 3.53
CA CYS A 79 -4.69 12.13 3.89
C CYS A 79 -5.20 11.88 5.31
N GLN A 80 -4.86 12.72 6.29
CA GLN A 80 -5.32 12.58 7.68
C GLN A 80 -6.84 12.62 7.80
N ILE A 81 -7.49 13.62 7.19
CA ILE A 81 -8.96 13.75 7.21
C ILE A 81 -9.61 12.51 6.58
N ARG A 82 -9.07 12.04 5.44
CA ARG A 82 -9.60 10.87 4.74
C ARG A 82 -9.39 9.58 5.54
N SER A 83 -8.23 9.41 6.17
CA SER A 83 -7.93 8.29 7.06
C SER A 83 -8.90 8.27 8.24
N PHE A 84 -9.11 9.41 8.90
CA PHE A 84 -10.07 9.53 9.99
C PHE A 84 -11.48 9.08 9.59
N ILE A 85 -12.00 9.60 8.47
CA ILE A 85 -13.32 9.23 7.96
C ILE A 85 -13.37 7.72 7.64
N SER A 86 -12.33 7.16 7.03
CA SER A 86 -12.27 5.72 6.71
C SER A 86 -12.29 4.87 7.99
N THR A 87 -11.54 5.27 9.02
CA THR A 87 -11.50 4.59 10.32
C THR A 87 -12.86 4.63 11.03
N MET A 88 -13.51 5.80 11.12
CA MET A 88 -14.82 5.91 11.76
C MET A 88 -15.87 5.04 11.07
N LYS A 89 -15.85 4.99 9.72
CA LYS A 89 -16.74 4.10 8.96
C LYS A 89 -16.44 2.62 9.24
N LYS A 90 -15.16 2.23 9.32
CA LYS A 90 -14.74 0.85 9.62
C LYS A 90 -15.18 0.42 11.02
N GLN A 91 -15.14 1.34 11.99
CA GLN A 91 -15.62 1.13 13.36
C GLN A 91 -17.15 1.25 13.50
N LYS A 92 -17.89 1.44 12.40
CA LYS A 92 -19.35 1.64 12.39
C LYS A 92 -19.82 2.83 13.24
N GLN A 93 -18.97 3.85 13.39
CA GLN A 93 -19.30 5.08 14.09
C GLN A 93 -19.84 6.16 13.15
N SER A 94 -20.64 7.09 13.70
CA SER A 94 -21.10 8.26 12.95
C SER A 94 -19.94 9.23 12.72
N VAL A 95 -19.61 9.42 11.44
CA VAL A 95 -18.53 10.35 11.04
C VAL A 95 -18.83 11.79 11.51
N LEU A 96 -20.08 12.23 11.44
CA LEU A 96 -20.44 13.60 11.84
C LEU A 96 -20.30 13.81 13.35
N GLN A 97 -20.74 12.84 14.15
CA GLN A 97 -20.57 12.91 15.61
C GLN A 97 -19.09 12.89 15.99
N ALA A 98 -18.30 12.03 15.34
CA ALA A 98 -16.86 11.97 15.58
C ALA A 98 -16.16 13.29 15.20
N ILE A 99 -16.57 13.95 14.10
CA ILE A 99 -16.05 15.28 13.76
C ILE A 99 -16.44 16.31 14.83
N SER A 100 -17.70 16.33 15.29
CA SER A 100 -18.14 17.26 16.34
C SER A 100 -17.32 17.09 17.62
N GLN A 101 -17.14 15.83 18.05
CA GLN A 101 -16.36 15.51 19.23
C GLN A 101 -14.91 16.00 19.12
N VAL A 102 -14.27 15.82 17.96
CA VAL A 102 -12.90 16.30 17.72
C VAL A 102 -12.80 17.81 17.82
N LEU A 103 -13.78 18.52 17.29
CA LEU A 103 -13.81 19.99 17.34
C LEU A 103 -14.04 20.51 18.77
N GLU A 104 -14.85 19.81 19.56
CA GLU A 104 -15.15 20.16 20.96
C GLU A 104 -13.99 19.83 21.90
N THR A 105 -13.40 18.64 21.76
CA THR A 105 -12.40 18.11 22.70
C THR A 105 -10.95 18.34 22.25
N GLY A 106 -10.73 18.74 21.00
CA GLY A 106 -9.41 18.83 20.38
C GLY A 106 -8.69 17.48 20.25
N THR A 107 -9.36 16.37 20.55
CA THR A 107 -8.75 15.04 20.65
C THR A 107 -9.43 14.10 19.67
N VAL A 108 -8.66 13.22 19.03
CA VAL A 108 -9.19 12.30 18.04
C VAL A 108 -9.36 10.89 18.61
N PRO A 109 -10.54 10.26 18.47
CA PRO A 109 -10.89 9.04 19.21
C PRO A 109 -10.36 7.77 18.53
N TRP A 110 -9.04 7.71 18.28
CA TRP A 110 -8.37 6.50 17.82
C TRP A 110 -7.23 6.09 18.76
#